data_AF-A0A317KSR9-F1
#
_entry.id   AF-A0A317KSR9-F1
#
_cell.length_a   1.000
_cell.length_b   1.000
_cell.length_c   1.000
_cell.angle_alpha   90.00
_cell.angle_beta   90.00
_cell.angle_gamma   90.00
#
_symmetry.space_group_name_H-M   'P 1'
#
loop_
_entity.id
_entity.type
_entity.pdbx_description
1 polymer ?
#
loop_
_entity_poly.entity_id
_entity_poly.type
_entity_poly.pdbx_seq_one_letter_code
_entity_poly.pdbx_strand_id
1 'polypeptide(L)'
;MPGVLLLVVALAGDAYVRPSAPAERTAPGVRTFCPGSGPCAELGGLTAGPTGHRPGRDEPPAPRPGAPFAALQLNLCNSGFASCYAQVNNGRAVAEAYAAIIELRPQVVTLNEVCRDDVVTGLHPAMLRAFPGDPVFWAFQPAADRVVRSRPYRCRNGEPYGIGILGRVDPAARGGVAVFNGLYPQQADGPDELRVWLCVAAADRYHACTTHLTFASAAVAIRQCQHLLRVEIPAMRAAVGSSTPVLVAGDLNLAVGGSPDVRDCVPAGYHHVGNGNVQHVIATSDLSFADARSHPMRHTDHNGWLVSAEL
;
A
#
# COMPACT_ATOMS: atom_id res chain seq x y z
N MET A 1 41.36 -18.54 -40.78
CA MET A 1 40.03 -18.15 -40.28
C MET A 1 40.22 -17.44 -38.95
N PRO A 2 40.04 -16.11 -38.84
CA PRO A 2 40.19 -15.42 -37.57
C PRO A 2 38.85 -15.47 -36.82
N GLY A 3 38.90 -15.96 -35.58
CA GLY A 3 37.76 -16.00 -34.68
C GLY A 3 37.43 -14.60 -34.17
N VAL A 4 36.20 -14.18 -34.40
CA VAL A 4 35.65 -12.95 -33.83
C VAL A 4 35.23 -13.25 -32.39
N LEU A 5 35.95 -12.67 -31.43
CA LEU A 5 35.56 -12.64 -30.02
C LEU A 5 34.42 -11.62 -29.88
N LEU A 6 33.17 -12.11 -29.80
CA LEU A 6 32.01 -11.27 -29.55
C LEU A 6 32.02 -10.87 -28.06
N LEU A 7 32.42 -9.63 -27.78
CA LEU A 7 32.29 -9.02 -26.45
C LEU A 7 30.80 -8.68 -26.23
N VAL A 8 30.06 -9.55 -25.56
CA VAL A 8 28.69 -9.25 -25.13
C VAL A 8 28.79 -8.33 -23.92
N VAL A 9 28.70 -7.02 -24.15
CA VAL A 9 28.46 -6.04 -23.09
C VAL A 9 27.00 -6.19 -22.68
N ALA A 10 26.75 -6.90 -21.58
CA ALA A 10 25.47 -6.85 -20.90
C ALA A 10 25.33 -5.45 -20.27
N LEU A 11 24.65 -4.55 -20.97
CA LEU A 11 24.13 -3.34 -20.34
C LEU A 11 23.01 -3.80 -19.39
N ALA A 12 23.34 -3.94 -18.11
CA ALA A 12 22.34 -3.95 -17.05
C ALA A 12 21.58 -2.63 -17.19
N GLY A 13 20.35 -2.71 -17.69
CA GLY A 13 19.41 -1.61 -17.62
C GLY A 13 19.01 -1.43 -16.17
N ASP A 14 19.84 -0.75 -15.39
CA ASP A 14 19.45 -0.17 -14.11
C ASP A 14 18.40 0.90 -14.40
N ALA A 15 17.15 0.46 -14.50
CA ALA A 15 16.00 1.34 -14.46
C ALA A 15 15.96 1.94 -13.05
N TYR A 16 16.70 3.02 -12.87
CA TYR A 16 16.72 3.80 -11.65
C TYR A 16 15.31 4.36 -11.44
N VAL A 17 14.54 3.78 -10.52
CA VAL A 17 13.22 4.29 -10.17
C VAL A 17 13.43 5.54 -9.33
N ARG A 18 13.38 6.70 -10.01
CA ARG A 18 13.35 8.00 -9.34
C ARG A 18 11.99 8.17 -8.66
N PRO A 19 11.88 8.99 -7.60
CA PRO A 19 10.59 9.43 -7.12
C PRO A 19 9.80 9.93 -8.33
N SER A 20 8.57 9.45 -8.49
CA SER A 20 7.70 9.91 -9.57
C SER A 20 7.64 11.43 -9.50
N ALA A 21 7.92 12.10 -10.63
CA ALA A 21 7.96 13.56 -10.62
C ALA A 21 6.57 14.09 -10.21
N PRO A 22 6.49 15.09 -9.31
CA PRO A 22 5.22 15.70 -9.00
C PRO A 22 4.67 16.35 -10.27
N ALA A 23 3.67 15.72 -10.88
CA ALA A 23 2.85 16.38 -11.87
C ALA A 23 1.89 17.29 -11.08
N GLU A 24 1.89 18.56 -11.46
CA GLU A 24 0.85 19.59 -11.28
C GLU A 24 -0.15 19.44 -10.10
N ARG A 25 -0.33 20.49 -9.29
CA ARG A 25 -1.37 20.51 -8.24
C ARG A 25 -2.76 20.45 -8.91
N THR A 26 -3.40 19.29 -8.87
CA THR A 26 -4.76 19.08 -9.43
C THR A 26 -5.85 19.67 -8.54
N ALA A 27 -5.65 19.66 -7.22
CA ALA A 27 -6.50 20.28 -6.21
C ALA A 27 -5.65 20.85 -5.05
N PRO A 28 -6.13 21.83 -4.26
CA PRO A 28 -5.39 22.35 -3.11
C PRO A 28 -4.97 21.21 -2.17
N GLY A 29 -3.66 21.02 -1.98
CA GLY A 29 -3.11 20.01 -1.08
C GLY A 29 -2.94 18.60 -1.65
N VAL A 30 -3.29 18.35 -2.92
CA VAL A 30 -3.04 17.07 -3.61
C VAL A 30 -1.82 17.17 -4.53
N ARG A 31 -0.95 16.15 -4.47
CA ARG A 31 0.23 15.99 -5.34
C ARG A 31 0.06 14.73 -6.17
N THR A 32 0.38 14.78 -7.47
CA THR A 32 0.27 13.60 -8.35
C THR A 32 1.65 13.08 -8.78
N PHE A 33 1.76 11.77 -8.98
CA PHE A 33 3.01 11.02 -9.12
C PHE A 33 2.89 10.07 -10.31
N CYS A 34 3.37 10.50 -11.47
CA CYS A 34 3.20 9.74 -12.71
C CYS A 34 4.36 8.76 -12.94
N PRO A 35 4.07 7.44 -13.01
CA PRO A 35 5.07 6.49 -13.47
C PRO A 35 5.25 6.70 -14.98
N GLY A 36 6.44 6.46 -15.53
CA GLY A 36 6.68 6.54 -16.98
C GLY A 36 5.73 5.65 -17.81
N SER A 37 5.03 4.72 -17.17
CA SER A 37 3.93 3.93 -17.72
C SER A 37 2.84 3.67 -16.68
N GLY A 38 1.57 3.88 -17.04
CA GLY A 38 0.42 3.66 -16.14
C GLY A 38 -0.24 4.96 -15.67
N PRO A 39 -1.35 4.87 -14.93
CA PRO A 39 -1.99 6.04 -14.33
C PRO A 39 -1.15 6.57 -13.15
N CYS A 40 -1.23 7.88 -12.94
CA CYS A 40 -0.51 8.55 -11.86
C CYS A 40 -1.11 8.20 -10.49
N ALA A 41 -0.25 8.03 -9.48
CA ALA A 41 -0.67 8.02 -8.09
C ALA A 41 -0.99 9.43 -7.60
N GLU A 42 -1.73 9.51 -6.51
CA GLU A 42 -2.06 10.74 -5.80
C GLU A 42 -1.64 10.65 -4.34
N LEU A 43 -1.32 11.79 -3.75
CA LEU A 43 -1.03 11.95 -2.33
C LEU A 43 -1.71 13.22 -1.80
N GLY A 44 -2.31 13.12 -0.62
CA GLY A 44 -2.85 14.27 0.10
C GLY A 44 -2.88 14.05 1.61
N GLY A 45 -3.53 14.97 2.31
CA GLY A 45 -3.85 14.80 3.74
C GLY A 45 -2.79 15.25 4.74
N LEU A 46 -1.61 15.74 4.32
CA LEU A 46 -0.48 16.17 5.18
C LEU A 46 -0.75 17.38 6.08
N THR A 47 -2.01 17.74 6.29
CA THR A 47 -2.44 18.75 7.25
C THR A 47 -2.58 18.12 8.64
N ALA A 48 -2.00 18.74 9.67
CA ALA A 48 -2.36 18.41 11.05
C ALA A 48 -3.88 18.66 11.23
N GLY A 49 -4.58 17.71 11.86
CA GLY A 49 -6.01 17.88 12.15
C GLY A 49 -6.27 19.15 12.98
N PRO A 50 -7.50 19.72 12.95
CA PRO A 50 -7.82 20.88 13.75
C PRO A 50 -7.48 20.61 15.22
N THR A 51 -6.61 21.44 15.79
CA THR A 51 -6.28 21.41 17.21
C THR A 51 -7.55 21.77 17.96
N GLY A 52 -8.23 20.76 18.51
CA GLY A 52 -9.34 20.95 19.43
C GLY A 52 -8.84 21.52 20.75
N HIS A 53 -8.40 22.78 20.75
CA HIS A 53 -7.98 23.47 21.95
C HIS A 53 -9.21 23.89 22.76
N ARG A 54 -9.67 23.02 23.66
CA ARG A 54 -10.34 23.46 24.88
C ARG A 54 -9.25 23.59 25.95
N PRO A 55 -9.02 24.78 26.52
CA PRO A 55 -8.12 24.91 27.65
C PRO A 55 -8.80 24.27 28.87
N GLY A 56 -8.16 23.23 29.42
CA GLY A 56 -8.52 22.64 30.71
C GLY A 56 -9.33 21.35 30.61
N ARG A 57 -8.64 20.23 30.36
CA ARG A 57 -8.76 18.95 31.09
C ARG A 57 -7.90 17.90 30.40
N ASP A 58 -7.00 17.30 31.18
CA ASP A 58 -6.21 16.09 30.94
C ASP A 58 -5.56 15.98 29.56
N GLU A 59 -4.36 16.56 29.46
CA GLU A 59 -3.40 16.19 28.43
C GLU A 59 -3.18 14.67 28.48
N PRO A 60 -3.39 13.93 27.36
CA PRO A 60 -3.09 12.51 27.31
C PRO A 60 -1.63 12.29 27.70
N PRO A 61 -1.31 11.24 28.48
CA PRO A 61 0.07 10.98 28.86
C PRO A 61 0.94 10.88 27.60
N ALA A 62 2.15 11.45 27.68
CA ALA A 62 3.13 11.38 26.61
C ALA A 62 3.26 9.95 26.07
N PRO A 63 3.44 9.75 24.76
CA PRO A 63 3.62 8.42 24.18
C PRO A 63 4.75 7.70 24.91
N ARG A 64 4.46 6.50 25.44
CA ARG A 64 5.48 5.68 26.07
C ARG A 64 6.56 5.34 25.04
N PRO A 65 7.85 5.36 25.40
CA PRO A 65 8.88 4.66 24.63
C PRO A 65 8.41 3.20 24.42
N GLY A 66 8.39 2.74 23.16
CA GLY A 66 7.90 1.40 22.81
C GLY A 66 6.39 1.25 22.56
N ALA A 67 5.66 2.34 22.24
CA ALA A 67 4.32 2.18 21.69
C ALA A 67 4.38 1.37 20.36
N PRO A 68 3.71 0.20 20.28
CA PRO A 68 3.89 -0.71 19.16
C PRO A 68 3.37 -0.08 17.86
N PHE A 69 4.18 -0.18 16.80
CA PHE A 69 3.75 0.14 15.45
C PHE A 69 2.75 -0.91 14.99
N ALA A 70 1.64 -0.49 14.40
CA ALA A 70 0.57 -1.36 13.95
C ALA A 70 0.21 -1.03 12.50
N ALA A 71 0.14 -2.07 11.69
CA ALA A 71 -0.31 -2.02 10.31
C ALA A 71 -1.59 -2.85 10.15
N LEU A 72 -2.59 -2.26 9.49
CA LEU A 72 -3.84 -2.92 9.15
C LEU A 72 -3.97 -3.05 7.63
N GLN A 73 -4.06 -4.27 7.12
CA GLN A 73 -4.36 -4.51 5.72
C GLN A 73 -5.83 -4.88 5.54
N LEU A 74 -6.46 -4.28 4.53
CA LEU A 74 -7.87 -4.48 4.19
C LEU A 74 -8.03 -4.67 2.67
N ASN A 75 -8.72 -5.73 2.26
CA ASN A 75 -9.35 -5.82 0.94
C ASN A 75 -10.86 -5.54 1.12
N LEU A 76 -11.39 -4.51 0.46
CA LEU A 76 -12.76 -4.06 0.71
C LEU A 76 -13.78 -4.57 -0.30
N CYS A 77 -13.36 -5.24 -1.38
CA CYS A 77 -14.24 -5.66 -2.47
C CYS A 77 -15.27 -4.57 -2.85
N ASN A 78 -14.83 -3.32 -3.03
CA ASN A 78 -15.73 -2.16 -3.14
C ASN A 78 -15.84 -1.61 -4.56
N SER A 79 -15.31 -2.31 -5.57
CA SER A 79 -15.38 -1.90 -6.99
C SER A 79 -16.80 -1.73 -7.52
N GLY A 80 -17.77 -2.45 -6.93
CA GLY A 80 -19.13 -2.58 -7.45
C GLY A 80 -19.29 -3.67 -8.52
N PHE A 81 -18.21 -4.29 -9.01
CA PHE A 81 -18.28 -5.32 -10.06
C PHE A 81 -18.08 -6.73 -9.54
N ALA A 82 -17.21 -6.92 -8.55
CA ALA A 82 -16.90 -8.24 -8.00
C ALA A 82 -18.14 -8.88 -7.36
N SER A 83 -18.21 -10.21 -7.39
CA SER A 83 -19.34 -10.97 -6.84
C SER A 83 -19.50 -10.74 -5.33
N CYS A 84 -18.40 -10.63 -4.58
CA CYS A 84 -18.40 -10.26 -3.17
C CYS A 84 -19.06 -8.90 -2.90
N TYR A 85 -19.09 -7.98 -3.89
CA TYR A 85 -19.78 -6.71 -3.73
C TYR A 85 -21.29 -6.93 -3.56
N ALA A 86 -21.91 -7.66 -4.49
CA ALA A 86 -23.36 -7.91 -4.45
C ALA A 86 -23.75 -8.91 -3.33
N GLN A 87 -22.87 -9.85 -3.01
CA GLN A 87 -23.18 -10.92 -2.06
C GLN A 87 -22.99 -10.49 -0.60
N VAL A 88 -21.95 -9.70 -0.30
CA VAL A 88 -21.52 -9.43 1.08
C VAL A 88 -21.46 -7.92 1.37
N ASN A 89 -20.77 -7.15 0.52
CA ASN A 89 -20.49 -5.74 0.78
C ASN A 89 -21.74 -4.85 0.71
N ASN A 90 -22.40 -4.81 -0.43
CA ASN A 90 -23.55 -3.94 -0.71
C ASN A 90 -23.28 -2.46 -0.34
N GLY A 91 -22.06 -1.98 -0.58
CA GLY A 91 -21.62 -0.61 -0.29
C GLY A 91 -21.34 -0.31 1.19
N ARG A 92 -21.21 -1.34 2.05
CA ARG A 92 -21.03 -1.18 3.50
C ARG A 92 -19.60 -1.40 3.99
N ALA A 93 -18.70 -1.96 3.18
CA ALA A 93 -17.31 -2.24 3.58
C ALA A 93 -16.57 -1.00 4.09
N VAL A 94 -16.76 0.15 3.42
CA VAL A 94 -16.04 1.39 3.73
C VAL A 94 -16.42 1.91 5.13
N ALA A 95 -17.71 1.85 5.49
CA ALA A 95 -18.18 2.27 6.81
C ALA A 95 -17.69 1.34 7.92
N GLU A 96 -17.60 0.03 7.65
CA GLU A 96 -17.04 -0.94 8.59
C GLU A 96 -15.52 -0.72 8.77
N ALA A 97 -14.79 -0.53 7.67
CA ALA A 97 -13.36 -0.23 7.69
C ALA A 97 -13.06 1.08 8.44
N TYR A 98 -13.92 2.10 8.29
CA TYR A 98 -13.84 3.34 9.06
C TYR A 98 -13.87 3.08 10.57
N ALA A 99 -14.82 2.25 11.03
CA ALA A 99 -14.94 1.89 12.44
C ALA A 99 -13.71 1.11 12.93
N ALA A 100 -13.23 0.14 12.14
CA ALA A 100 -12.04 -0.64 12.46
C ALA A 100 -10.79 0.23 12.60
N ILE A 101 -10.59 1.24 11.74
CA ILE A 101 -9.46 2.17 11.82
C ILE A 101 -9.51 2.99 13.13
N ILE A 102 -10.69 3.44 13.54
CA ILE A 102 -10.85 4.20 14.80
C ILE A 102 -10.61 3.30 16.01
N GLU A 103 -11.14 2.08 15.99
CA GLU A 103 -11.01 1.13 17.10
C GLU A 103 -9.56 0.66 17.27
N LEU A 104 -8.94 0.23 16.19
CA LEU A 104 -7.61 -0.40 16.21
C LEU A 104 -6.47 0.61 16.21
N ARG A 105 -6.73 1.85 15.78
CA ARG A 105 -5.76 2.95 15.64
C ARG A 105 -4.42 2.51 15.01
N PRO A 106 -4.43 1.85 13.83
CA PRO A 106 -3.19 1.45 13.16
C PRO A 106 -2.43 2.69 12.67
N GLN A 107 -1.10 2.67 12.73
CA GLN A 107 -0.27 3.76 12.20
C GLN A 107 -0.24 3.75 10.67
N VAL A 108 -0.47 2.58 10.05
CA VAL A 108 -0.55 2.41 8.61
C VAL A 108 -1.75 1.54 8.26
N VAL A 109 -2.51 1.94 7.25
CA VAL A 109 -3.56 1.12 6.64
C VAL A 109 -3.20 0.91 5.18
N THR A 110 -3.17 -0.35 4.72
CA THR A 110 -3.07 -0.66 3.30
C THR A 110 -4.40 -1.20 2.78
N LEU A 111 -4.79 -0.75 1.59
CA LEU A 111 -6.11 -0.95 1.03
C LEU A 111 -6.01 -1.61 -0.34
N ASN A 112 -6.84 -2.63 -0.56
CA ASN A 112 -7.07 -3.25 -1.86
C ASN A 112 -8.56 -3.19 -2.22
N GLU A 113 -8.83 -3.20 -3.52
CA GLU A 113 -10.17 -3.17 -4.11
C GLU A 113 -11.04 -1.98 -3.65
N VAL A 114 -10.45 -0.80 -3.66
CA VAL A 114 -11.11 0.45 -3.26
C VAL A 114 -11.26 1.38 -4.44
N CYS A 115 -12.28 2.22 -4.39
CA CYS A 115 -12.41 3.39 -5.24
C CYS A 115 -11.64 4.56 -4.63
N ARG A 116 -11.19 5.51 -5.46
CA ARG A 116 -10.45 6.69 -5.01
C ARG A 116 -11.14 7.43 -3.84
N ASP A 117 -12.44 7.69 -3.98
CA ASP A 117 -13.20 8.41 -2.96
C ASP A 117 -13.40 7.62 -1.65
N ASP A 118 -13.32 6.28 -1.68
CA ASP A 118 -13.31 5.48 -0.45
C ASP A 118 -12.10 5.84 0.39
N VAL A 119 -10.95 6.09 -0.23
CA VAL A 119 -9.71 6.47 0.45
C VAL A 119 -9.78 7.92 0.94
N VAL A 120 -10.14 8.85 0.04
CA VAL A 120 -10.05 10.29 0.29
C VAL A 120 -11.14 10.80 1.23
N THR A 121 -12.39 10.42 0.96
CA THR A 121 -13.56 10.93 1.68
C THR A 121 -14.10 9.92 2.68
N GLY A 122 -13.99 8.63 2.37
CA GLY A 122 -14.42 7.56 3.26
C GLY A 122 -13.48 7.38 4.46
N LEU A 123 -12.22 7.00 4.20
CA LEU A 123 -11.34 6.41 5.22
C LEU A 123 -10.29 7.36 5.78
N HIS A 124 -9.80 8.34 5.01
CA HIS A 124 -8.86 9.34 5.53
C HIS A 124 -9.39 10.08 6.78
N PRO A 125 -10.69 10.45 6.88
CA PRO A 125 -11.23 11.03 8.10
C PRO A 125 -11.17 10.11 9.33
N ALA A 126 -11.10 8.78 9.16
CA ALA A 126 -10.88 7.86 10.28
C ALA A 126 -9.49 8.04 10.89
N MET A 127 -8.46 8.23 10.06
CA MET A 127 -7.09 8.50 10.52
C MET A 127 -7.00 9.82 11.29
N LEU A 128 -7.64 10.88 10.78
CA LEU A 128 -7.70 12.17 11.47
C LEU A 128 -8.37 12.05 12.86
N ARG A 129 -9.39 11.20 13.00
CA ARG A 129 -10.02 10.92 14.30
C ARG A 129 -9.18 10.02 15.19
N ALA A 130 -8.49 9.03 14.62
CA ALA A 130 -7.62 8.12 15.35
C ALA A 130 -6.35 8.82 15.86
N PHE A 131 -5.90 9.89 15.22
CA PHE A 131 -4.68 10.62 15.58
C PHE A 131 -4.90 12.14 15.58
N PRO A 132 -5.70 12.66 16.53
CA PRO A 132 -5.99 14.08 16.60
C PRO A 132 -4.70 14.87 16.87
N GLY A 133 -4.42 15.87 16.03
CA GLY A 133 -3.24 16.74 16.14
C GLY A 133 -1.99 16.22 15.45
N ASP A 134 -1.95 14.95 15.04
CA ASP A 134 -0.83 14.42 14.26
C ASP A 134 -1.05 14.67 12.76
N PRO A 135 0.03 14.87 11.97
CA PRO A 135 -0.06 14.81 10.53
C PRO A 135 -0.38 13.38 10.09
N VAL A 136 -1.38 13.24 9.23
CA VAL A 136 -1.72 11.98 8.57
C VAL A 136 -1.61 12.16 7.06
N PHE A 137 -1.68 11.10 6.27
CA PHE A 137 -1.73 11.21 4.82
C PHE A 137 -2.62 10.14 4.23
N TRP A 138 -2.97 10.33 2.96
CA TRP A 138 -3.50 9.29 2.10
C TRP A 138 -2.72 9.29 0.79
N ALA A 139 -2.46 8.09 0.26
CA ALA A 139 -1.91 7.87 -1.07
C ALA A 139 -2.79 6.87 -1.82
N PHE A 140 -3.00 7.08 -3.12
CA PHE A 140 -3.85 6.23 -3.94
C PHE A 140 -3.20 5.98 -5.30
N GLN A 141 -3.18 4.72 -5.73
CA GLN A 141 -2.72 4.32 -7.06
C GLN A 141 -3.89 3.62 -7.77
N PRO A 142 -4.41 4.21 -8.86
CA PRO A 142 -5.37 3.52 -9.71
C PRO A 142 -4.74 2.26 -10.33
N ALA A 143 -5.50 1.18 -10.44
CA ALA A 143 -5.19 0.12 -11.38
C ALA A 143 -5.32 0.68 -12.82
N ALA A 144 -4.56 0.13 -13.77
CA ALA A 144 -4.66 0.58 -15.16
C ALA A 144 -5.72 -0.20 -15.92
N ASP A 145 -6.36 0.47 -16.88
CA ASP A 145 -7.19 -0.17 -17.88
C ASP A 145 -6.32 -1.02 -18.84
N ARG A 146 -6.75 -2.25 -19.13
CA ARG A 146 -6.00 -3.18 -19.99
C ARG A 146 -5.88 -2.70 -21.43
N VAL A 147 -6.90 -2.03 -21.97
CA VAL A 147 -6.94 -1.58 -23.36
C VAL A 147 -6.13 -0.29 -23.51
N VAL A 148 -6.32 0.66 -22.60
CA VAL A 148 -5.61 1.94 -22.59
C VAL A 148 -4.84 2.08 -21.28
N ARG A 149 -3.63 1.52 -21.24
CA ARG A 149 -2.78 1.39 -20.03
C ARG A 149 -2.49 2.69 -19.28
N SER A 150 -2.60 3.85 -19.92
CA SER A 150 -2.44 5.16 -19.26
C SER A 150 -3.69 5.64 -18.53
N ARG A 151 -4.85 5.00 -18.74
CA ARG A 151 -6.12 5.34 -18.08
C ARG A 151 -6.33 4.50 -16.83
N PRO A 152 -6.96 5.09 -15.79
CA PRO A 152 -7.39 4.32 -14.65
C PRO A 152 -8.53 3.37 -15.04
N TYR A 153 -8.47 2.13 -14.55
CA TYR A 153 -9.66 1.28 -14.46
C TYR A 153 -10.65 1.91 -13.46
N ARG A 154 -11.96 1.74 -13.68
CA ARG A 154 -12.99 2.46 -12.91
C ARG A 154 -13.87 1.51 -12.13
N CYS A 155 -14.28 1.96 -10.94
CA CYS A 155 -15.39 1.41 -10.19
C CYS A 155 -16.73 1.65 -10.90
N ARG A 156 -17.78 0.94 -10.46
CA ARG A 156 -19.14 1.09 -11.01
C ARG A 156 -19.70 2.50 -10.87
N ASN A 157 -19.30 3.24 -9.84
CA ASN A 157 -19.68 4.64 -9.62
C ASN A 157 -18.88 5.63 -10.48
N GLY A 158 -17.96 5.16 -11.32
CA GLY A 158 -17.14 5.98 -12.21
C GLY A 158 -15.81 6.43 -11.62
N GLU A 159 -15.58 6.28 -10.30
CA GLU A 159 -14.31 6.65 -9.67
C GLU A 159 -13.18 5.70 -10.09
N PRO A 160 -11.91 6.15 -10.12
CA PRO A 160 -10.78 5.26 -10.30
C PRO A 160 -10.77 4.14 -9.25
N TYR A 161 -10.57 2.90 -9.71
CA TYR A 161 -10.41 1.71 -8.87
C TYR A 161 -8.93 1.42 -8.64
N GLY A 162 -8.53 0.97 -7.45
CA GLY A 162 -7.14 0.61 -7.20
C GLY A 162 -6.80 0.23 -5.76
N ILE A 163 -5.61 0.66 -5.36
CA ILE A 163 -4.99 0.38 -4.06
C ILE A 163 -4.64 1.68 -3.35
N GLY A 164 -4.60 1.67 -2.01
CA GLY A 164 -4.35 2.86 -1.22
C GLY A 164 -3.51 2.61 0.03
N ILE A 165 -2.86 3.66 0.51
CA ILE A 165 -2.16 3.69 1.79
C ILE A 165 -2.66 4.90 2.58
N LEU A 166 -3.08 4.68 3.81
CA LEU A 166 -3.28 5.73 4.80
C LEU A 166 -2.19 5.61 5.86
N GLY A 167 -1.67 6.71 6.36
CA GLY A 167 -0.61 6.64 7.36
C GLY A 167 -0.54 7.85 8.27
N ARG A 168 -0.03 7.63 9.48
CA ARG A 168 0.37 8.66 10.43
C ARG A 168 1.83 9.02 10.19
N VAL A 169 2.15 10.31 10.18
CA VAL A 169 3.52 10.82 10.20
C VAL A 169 3.84 11.24 11.62
N ASP A 170 5.03 10.90 12.10
CA ASP A 170 5.51 11.43 13.39
C ASP A 170 5.66 12.96 13.27
N PRO A 171 5.06 13.76 14.16
CA PRO A 171 5.22 15.22 14.15
C PRO A 171 6.68 15.70 14.17
N ALA A 172 7.60 14.87 14.70
CA ALA A 172 9.04 15.15 14.72
C ALA A 172 9.75 14.86 13.38
N ALA A 173 9.13 14.10 12.46
CA ALA A 173 9.72 13.74 11.18
C ALA A 173 9.85 14.97 10.27
N ARG A 174 11.07 15.22 9.76
CA ARG A 174 11.38 16.43 8.99
C ARG A 174 11.38 16.20 7.48
N GLY A 175 11.50 14.94 7.03
CA GLY A 175 11.66 14.60 5.61
C GLY A 175 10.38 14.50 4.78
N GLY A 176 9.21 14.76 5.37
CA GLY A 176 7.93 14.70 4.66
C GLY A 176 7.58 13.30 4.12
N VAL A 177 6.79 13.26 3.05
CA VAL A 177 6.33 12.01 2.42
C VAL A 177 6.63 12.02 0.92
N ALA A 178 7.25 10.94 0.44
CA ALA A 178 7.51 10.66 -0.97
C ALA A 178 6.72 9.43 -1.44
N VAL A 179 6.29 9.42 -2.71
CA VAL A 179 5.51 8.35 -3.33
C VAL A 179 6.27 7.73 -4.48
N PHE A 180 6.22 6.40 -4.53
CA PHE A 180 6.76 5.57 -5.60
C PHE A 180 5.65 4.62 -6.04
N ASN A 181 5.47 4.44 -7.33
CA ASN A 181 4.34 3.72 -7.86
C ASN A 181 4.62 3.21 -9.26
N GLY A 182 3.85 2.21 -9.70
CA GLY A 182 4.00 1.72 -11.06
C GLY A 182 3.06 0.57 -11.41
N LEU A 183 3.10 0.24 -12.71
CA LEU A 183 2.54 -1.00 -13.24
C LEU A 183 3.56 -2.12 -13.12
N TYR A 184 3.10 -3.32 -12.80
CA TYR A 184 3.97 -4.48 -12.97
C TYR A 184 4.30 -4.69 -14.44
N PRO A 185 5.56 -5.03 -14.77
CA PRO A 185 5.97 -5.34 -16.13
C PRO A 185 5.26 -6.60 -16.65
N GLN A 186 4.96 -7.53 -15.74
CA GLN A 186 4.22 -8.75 -16.05
C GLN A 186 2.79 -8.62 -15.55
N GLN A 187 1.86 -8.83 -16.47
CA GLN A 187 0.43 -8.83 -16.23
C GLN A 187 -0.11 -10.19 -16.66
N ALA A 188 -1.10 -10.73 -15.92
CA ALA A 188 -1.76 -11.95 -16.35
C ALA A 188 -2.81 -11.63 -17.42
N ASP A 189 -3.12 -12.61 -18.26
CA ASP A 189 -4.37 -12.59 -19.02
C ASP A 189 -5.56 -12.77 -18.07
N GLY A 190 -6.72 -12.20 -18.39
CA GLY A 190 -7.92 -12.27 -17.57
C GLY A 190 -8.50 -10.90 -17.25
N PRO A 191 -8.32 -10.37 -16.03
CA PRO A 191 -9.04 -9.18 -15.54
C PRO A 191 -8.82 -7.93 -16.41
N ASP A 192 -9.85 -7.10 -16.55
CA ASP A 192 -9.75 -5.85 -17.31
C ASP A 192 -8.83 -4.82 -16.62
N GLU A 193 -8.60 -4.96 -15.32
CA GLU A 193 -7.63 -4.18 -14.57
C GLU A 193 -6.22 -4.80 -14.57
N LEU A 194 -5.22 -3.98 -14.85
CA LEU A 194 -3.81 -4.32 -14.71
C LEU A 194 -3.32 -4.02 -13.29
N ARG A 195 -2.49 -4.92 -12.77
CA ARG A 195 -1.98 -4.86 -11.40
C ARG A 195 -0.89 -3.82 -11.26
N VAL A 196 -0.93 -3.12 -10.14
CA VAL A 196 -0.10 -1.97 -9.79
C VAL A 196 0.50 -2.17 -8.41
N TRP A 197 1.53 -1.38 -8.10
CA TRP A 197 2.11 -1.28 -6.77
C TRP A 197 2.20 0.18 -6.35
N LEU A 198 2.17 0.40 -5.04
CA LEU A 198 2.27 1.72 -4.42
C LEU A 198 3.14 1.63 -3.19
N CYS A 199 4.12 2.51 -3.08
CA CYS A 199 4.98 2.67 -1.93
C CYS A 199 5.01 4.13 -1.48
N VAL A 200 5.04 4.31 -0.17
CA VAL A 200 5.14 5.61 0.49
C VAL A 200 6.32 5.57 1.45
N ALA A 201 7.27 6.47 1.21
CA ALA A 201 8.35 6.73 2.14
C ALA A 201 7.94 7.88 3.08
N ALA A 202 7.46 7.54 4.29
CA ALA A 202 7.29 8.49 5.36
C ALA A 202 8.64 8.64 6.07
N ALA A 203 9.22 9.85 6.07
CA ALA A 203 10.55 10.05 6.60
C ALA A 203 10.67 9.60 8.07
N ASP A 204 11.83 9.06 8.42
CA ASP A 204 12.33 8.88 9.79
C ASP A 204 11.63 7.83 10.69
N ARG A 205 10.62 7.08 10.21
CA ARG A 205 9.95 6.03 11.02
C ARG A 205 9.65 4.72 10.29
N TYR A 206 9.02 4.78 9.13
CA TYR A 206 8.67 3.57 8.36
C TYR A 206 8.48 3.92 6.88
N HIS A 207 8.64 2.94 6.01
CA HIS A 207 8.12 2.98 4.65
C HIS A 207 7.03 1.92 4.52
N ALA A 208 6.01 2.21 3.73
CA ALA A 208 4.87 1.33 3.56
C ALA A 208 4.64 1.07 2.07
N CYS A 209 4.45 -0.18 1.68
CA CYS A 209 4.06 -0.55 0.34
C CYS A 209 2.79 -1.41 0.36
N THR A 210 1.98 -1.30 -0.68
CA THR A 210 0.81 -2.14 -0.92
C THR A 210 0.74 -2.55 -2.37
N THR A 211 0.10 -3.68 -2.60
CA THR A 211 -0.26 -4.18 -3.92
C THR A 211 -1.47 -5.10 -3.79
N HIS A 212 -2.11 -5.37 -4.92
CA HIS A 212 -3.07 -6.44 -5.09
C HIS A 212 -2.59 -7.27 -6.29
N LEU A 213 -2.05 -8.46 -6.03
CA LEU A 213 -1.49 -9.31 -7.09
C LEU A 213 -2.59 -9.98 -7.89
N THR A 214 -2.26 -10.46 -9.08
CA THR A 214 -3.26 -11.11 -9.94
C THR A 214 -3.72 -12.45 -9.36
N PHE A 215 -5.03 -12.68 -9.29
CA PHE A 215 -5.59 -14.00 -8.99
C PHE A 215 -5.60 -14.93 -10.22
N ALA A 216 -5.49 -14.38 -11.44
CA ALA A 216 -5.68 -15.13 -12.67
C ALA A 216 -4.52 -16.09 -13.01
N SER A 217 -3.35 -15.89 -12.40
CA SER A 217 -2.20 -16.78 -12.59
C SER A 217 -1.26 -16.67 -11.40
N ALA A 218 -1.19 -17.72 -10.58
CA ALA A 218 -0.29 -17.76 -9.43
C ALA A 218 1.20 -17.66 -9.86
N ALA A 219 1.54 -18.15 -11.05
CA ALA A 219 2.87 -17.98 -11.64
C ALA A 219 3.19 -16.52 -12.00
N VAL A 220 2.20 -15.72 -12.43
CA VAL A 220 2.40 -14.27 -12.62
C VAL A 220 2.41 -13.56 -11.27
N ALA A 221 1.53 -13.92 -10.34
CA ALA A 221 1.47 -13.33 -9.01
C ALA A 221 2.82 -13.43 -8.29
N ILE A 222 3.47 -14.61 -8.27
CA ILE A 222 4.78 -14.74 -7.61
C ILE A 222 5.85 -13.84 -8.24
N ARG A 223 5.81 -13.65 -9.56
CA ARG A 223 6.77 -12.76 -10.26
C ARG A 223 6.48 -11.29 -9.97
N GLN A 224 5.22 -10.89 -9.84
CA GLN A 224 4.84 -9.55 -9.37
C GLN A 224 5.31 -9.32 -7.92
N CYS A 225 5.11 -10.30 -7.04
CA CYS A 225 5.60 -10.23 -5.65
C CYS A 225 7.12 -10.06 -5.60
N GLN A 226 7.86 -10.90 -6.34
CA GLN A 226 9.32 -10.84 -6.44
C GLN A 226 9.79 -9.50 -7.01
N HIS A 227 9.11 -8.96 -8.03
CA HIS A 227 9.46 -7.68 -8.62
C HIS A 227 9.33 -6.54 -7.60
N LEU A 228 8.23 -6.48 -6.86
CA LEU A 228 8.05 -5.47 -5.81
C LEU A 228 9.15 -5.57 -4.73
N LEU A 229 9.39 -6.78 -4.21
CA LEU A 229 10.31 -6.98 -3.08
C LEU A 229 11.78 -6.88 -3.46
N ARG A 230 12.15 -7.22 -4.70
CA ARG A 230 13.56 -7.34 -5.13
C ARG A 230 14.01 -6.24 -6.08
N VAL A 231 13.10 -5.48 -6.66
CA VAL A 231 13.41 -4.39 -7.60
C VAL A 231 12.92 -3.07 -7.04
N GLU A 232 11.60 -2.95 -6.85
CA GLU A 232 10.98 -1.65 -6.56
C GLU A 232 11.31 -1.13 -5.15
N ILE A 233 11.26 -1.99 -4.13
CA ILE A 233 11.59 -1.60 -2.76
C ILE A 233 13.07 -1.24 -2.61
N PRO A 234 14.04 -2.03 -3.10
CA PRO A 234 15.45 -1.62 -3.11
C PRO A 234 15.69 -0.29 -3.86
N ALA A 235 15.07 -0.10 -5.02
CA ALA A 235 15.21 1.14 -5.79
C ALA A 235 14.63 2.35 -5.04
N MET A 236 13.46 2.21 -4.43
CA MET A 236 12.87 3.22 -3.54
C MET A 236 13.83 3.59 -2.41
N ARG A 237 14.35 2.60 -1.66
CA ARG A 237 15.28 2.84 -0.54
C ARG A 237 16.53 3.58 -0.99
N ALA A 238 17.09 3.20 -2.13
CA ALA A 238 18.24 3.89 -2.72
C ALA A 238 17.91 5.34 -3.12
N ALA A 239 16.72 5.57 -3.70
CA ALA A 239 16.29 6.90 -4.11
C ALA A 239 16.04 7.85 -2.93
N VAL A 240 15.53 7.35 -1.80
CA VAL A 240 15.34 8.16 -0.58
C VAL A 240 16.61 8.26 0.27
N GLY A 241 17.61 7.40 0.02
CA GLY A 241 18.86 7.36 0.79
C GLY A 241 18.64 6.93 2.25
N SER A 242 17.64 6.09 2.52
CA SER A 242 17.26 5.68 3.88
C SER A 242 17.31 4.17 4.07
N SER A 243 17.78 3.75 5.24
CA SER A 243 17.70 2.38 5.73
C SER A 243 16.44 2.09 6.55
N THR A 244 15.52 3.05 6.72
CA THR A 244 14.24 2.88 7.45
C THR A 244 13.53 1.56 7.09
N PRO A 245 12.88 0.88 8.06
CA PRO A 245 12.17 -0.36 7.79
C PRO A 245 11.06 -0.18 6.77
N VAL A 246 10.88 -1.18 5.91
CA VAL A 246 9.82 -1.24 4.90
C VAL A 246 8.83 -2.33 5.27
N LEU A 247 7.56 -1.95 5.44
CA LEU A 247 6.44 -2.87 5.57
C LEU A 247 5.68 -2.95 4.25
N VAL A 248 5.46 -4.16 3.76
CA VAL A 248 4.61 -4.47 2.61
C VAL A 248 3.38 -5.19 3.12
N ALA A 249 2.20 -4.72 2.76
CA ALA A 249 0.96 -5.40 3.15
C ALA A 249 -0.08 -5.32 2.04
N GLY A 250 -0.63 -6.47 1.65
CA GLY A 250 -1.68 -6.55 0.63
C GLY A 250 -2.26 -7.94 0.47
N ASP A 251 -3.26 -8.03 -0.40
CA ASP A 251 -3.76 -9.28 -0.95
C ASP A 251 -2.82 -9.75 -2.07
N LEU A 252 -2.05 -10.80 -1.78
CA LEU A 252 -1.04 -11.31 -2.68
C LEU A 252 -1.58 -12.45 -3.57
N ASN A 253 -2.84 -12.86 -3.44
CA ASN A 253 -3.41 -13.99 -4.19
C ASN A 253 -2.53 -15.26 -4.20
N LEU A 254 -1.72 -15.43 -3.15
CA LEU A 254 -0.80 -16.54 -2.94
C LEU A 254 -0.95 -17.00 -1.50
N ALA A 255 -0.86 -18.30 -1.26
CA ALA A 255 -0.98 -18.89 0.07
C ALA A 255 0.35 -19.51 0.52
N VAL A 256 0.51 -19.64 1.84
CA VAL A 256 1.55 -20.50 2.43
C VAL A 256 1.20 -21.96 2.10
N GLY A 257 2.16 -22.72 1.56
CA GLY A 257 1.92 -24.06 1.05
C GLY A 257 1.19 -24.11 -0.29
N GLY A 258 0.97 -22.96 -0.93
CA GLY A 258 0.44 -22.88 -2.30
C GLY A 258 1.45 -23.33 -3.35
N SER A 259 1.03 -23.34 -4.62
CA SER A 259 1.90 -23.62 -5.77
C SER A 259 1.76 -22.51 -6.82
N PRO A 260 2.65 -21.51 -6.84
CA PRO A 260 3.82 -21.30 -5.96
C PRO A 260 3.44 -20.89 -4.52
N ASP A 261 4.38 -21.06 -3.60
CA ASP A 261 4.25 -20.63 -2.21
C ASP A 261 4.58 -19.14 -2.10
N VAL A 262 3.77 -18.37 -1.36
CA VAL A 262 4.04 -16.94 -1.13
C VAL A 262 5.43 -16.68 -0.55
N ARG A 263 5.96 -17.63 0.24
CA ARG A 263 7.29 -17.51 0.85
C ARG A 263 8.41 -17.52 -0.18
N ASP A 264 8.17 -18.02 -1.38
CA ASP A 264 9.15 -18.04 -2.47
C ASP A 264 9.45 -16.63 -3.03
N CYS A 265 8.61 -15.62 -2.73
CA CYS A 265 8.90 -14.24 -3.07
C CYS A 265 9.56 -13.44 -1.94
N VAL A 266 9.54 -13.93 -0.70
CA VAL A 266 10.10 -13.24 0.47
C VAL A 266 11.64 -13.28 0.40
N PRO A 267 12.34 -12.13 0.34
CA PRO A 267 13.80 -12.12 0.32
C PRO A 267 14.38 -12.65 1.63
N ALA A 268 15.60 -13.19 1.56
CA ALA A 268 16.32 -13.60 2.77
C ALA A 268 16.48 -12.42 3.73
N GLY A 269 16.27 -12.67 5.02
CA GLY A 269 16.33 -11.64 6.07
C GLY A 269 15.09 -10.75 6.16
N TYR A 270 14.02 -11.03 5.41
CA TYR A 270 12.71 -10.40 5.62
C TYR A 270 11.86 -11.28 6.54
N HIS A 271 10.97 -10.64 7.29
CA HIS A 271 9.94 -11.32 8.08
C HIS A 271 8.65 -11.41 7.25
N HIS A 272 7.89 -12.48 7.44
CA HIS A 272 6.59 -12.70 6.78
C HIS A 272 5.58 -13.27 7.77
N VAL A 273 4.36 -12.71 7.76
CA VAL A 273 3.18 -13.25 8.44
C VAL A 273 1.96 -13.12 7.53
N GLY A 274 1.19 -14.20 7.41
CA GLY A 274 -0.02 -14.25 6.61
C GLY A 274 -1.24 -14.63 7.44
N ASN A 275 -2.44 -14.30 6.97
CA ASN A 275 -3.70 -14.59 7.65
C ASN A 275 -4.18 -16.06 7.51
N GLY A 276 -3.31 -16.96 7.06
CA GLY A 276 -3.66 -18.33 6.67
C GLY A 276 -4.33 -18.44 5.29
N ASN A 277 -4.48 -17.33 4.57
CA ASN A 277 -5.04 -17.25 3.22
C ASN A 277 -4.17 -16.33 2.35
N VAL A 278 -4.76 -15.39 1.60
CA VAL A 278 -4.07 -14.57 0.58
C VAL A 278 -3.60 -13.19 1.07
N GLN A 279 -3.95 -12.76 2.28
CA GLN A 279 -3.50 -11.48 2.83
C GLN A 279 -2.22 -11.67 3.65
N HIS A 280 -1.19 -10.89 3.33
CA HIS A 280 0.14 -11.03 3.94
C HIS A 280 0.74 -9.69 4.32
N VAL A 281 1.59 -9.74 5.33
CA VAL A 281 2.52 -8.68 5.71
C VAL A 281 3.94 -9.22 5.60
N ILE A 282 4.80 -8.48 4.91
CA ILE A 282 6.22 -8.77 4.73
C ILE A 282 6.99 -7.54 5.17
N ALA A 283 8.03 -7.68 5.99
CA ALA A 283 8.83 -6.57 6.46
C ALA A 283 10.33 -6.84 6.36
N THR A 284 11.13 -5.79 6.22
CA THR A 284 12.59 -5.86 6.34
C THR A 284 13.00 -6.24 7.77
N SER A 285 14.23 -6.77 7.94
CA SER A 285 14.71 -7.37 9.21
C SER A 285 14.82 -6.42 10.40
N ASP A 286 14.83 -5.13 10.12
CA ASP A 286 14.86 -4.03 11.08
C ASP A 286 13.48 -3.76 11.72
N LEU A 287 12.47 -4.56 11.38
CA LEU A 287 11.15 -4.54 12.02
C LEU A 287 10.80 -5.94 12.50
N SER A 288 10.55 -6.08 13.80
CA SER A 288 10.20 -7.37 14.41
C SER A 288 8.70 -7.44 14.70
N PHE A 289 8.03 -8.50 14.24
CA PHE A 289 6.60 -8.70 14.50
C PHE A 289 6.38 -9.13 15.95
N ALA A 290 5.49 -8.41 16.64
CA ALA A 290 5.12 -8.69 18.03
C ALA A 290 3.83 -9.52 18.13
N ASP A 291 2.80 -9.17 17.35
CA ASP A 291 1.52 -9.88 17.27
C ASP A 291 0.95 -9.79 15.85
N ALA A 292 0.17 -10.78 15.46
CA ALA A 292 -0.54 -10.81 14.19
C ALA A 292 -1.88 -11.51 14.36
N ARG A 293 -2.98 -10.81 14.02
CA ARG A 293 -4.32 -11.34 14.21
C ARG A 293 -5.30 -10.87 13.15
N SER A 294 -6.31 -11.71 12.93
CA SER A 294 -7.44 -11.39 12.09
C SER A 294 -8.42 -10.48 12.84
N HIS A 295 -8.87 -9.41 12.20
CA HIS A 295 -9.97 -8.57 12.65
C HIS A 295 -11.20 -8.89 11.80
N PRO A 296 -12.31 -9.40 12.39
CA PRO A 296 -13.50 -9.75 11.63
C PRO A 296 -14.06 -8.57 10.84
N MET A 297 -14.40 -8.82 9.57
CA MET A 297 -15.13 -7.89 8.71
C MET A 297 -16.34 -8.63 8.14
N ARG A 298 -17.50 -7.98 8.11
CA ARG A 298 -18.80 -8.55 7.72
C ARG A 298 -19.29 -8.09 6.36
N HIS A 299 -18.72 -7.01 5.85
CA HIS A 299 -19.11 -6.39 4.59
C HIS A 299 -18.02 -6.47 3.53
N THR A 300 -17.11 -7.42 3.66
CA THR A 300 -16.16 -7.86 2.64
C THR A 300 -15.94 -9.37 2.84
N ASP A 301 -15.47 -10.06 1.82
CA ASP A 301 -15.06 -11.46 1.88
C ASP A 301 -13.69 -11.67 2.53
N HIS A 302 -13.03 -10.57 2.91
CA HIS A 302 -11.76 -10.58 3.62
C HIS A 302 -11.87 -10.00 5.02
N ASN A 303 -11.40 -10.73 6.03
CA ASN A 303 -11.12 -10.12 7.32
C ASN A 303 -9.99 -9.09 7.19
N GLY A 304 -9.95 -8.13 8.11
CA GLY A 304 -8.76 -7.31 8.29
C GLY A 304 -7.59 -8.13 8.82
N TRP A 305 -6.38 -7.79 8.39
CA TRP A 305 -5.15 -8.39 8.91
C TRP A 305 -4.34 -7.34 9.65
N LEU A 306 -4.31 -7.45 10.98
CA LEU A 306 -3.65 -6.50 11.87
C LEU A 306 -2.36 -7.11 12.39
N VAL A 307 -1.25 -6.41 12.16
CA VAL A 307 0.08 -6.80 12.63
C VAL A 307 0.64 -5.68 13.48
N SER A 308 1.12 -6.02 14.67
CA SER A 308 1.94 -5.12 15.47
C SER A 308 3.41 -5.50 15.35
N ALA A 309 4.27 -4.49 15.47
CA ALA A 309 5.69 -4.62 15.37
C ALA A 309 6.43 -3.61 16.25
N GLU A 310 7.66 -3.97 16.57
CA GLU A 310 8.63 -3.08 17.21
C GLU A 310 9.53 -2.48 16.12
N LEU A 311 9.60 -1.14 16.11
CA LEU A 311 10.49 -0.33 15.27
C LEU A 311 11.77 0.00 16.02
#